data_AF-A0A9E2VLE6-F1
#
_entry.id   AF-A0A9E2VLE6-F1
#
_cell.length_a   1.000
_cell.length_b   1.000
_cell.length_c   1.000
_cell.angle_alpha   90.00
_cell.angle_beta   90.00
_cell.angle_gamma   90.00
#
_symmetry.space_group_name_H-M   'P 1'
#
loop_
_entity.id
_entity.type
_entity.pdbx_description
1 polymer ?
#
loop_
_entity_poly.entity_id
_entity_poly.type
_entity_poly.pdbx_seq_one_letter_code
_entity_poly.pdbx_strand_id
1 'polypeptide(L)'
;NRANHGSYGFWLGGSDQTVLIGNEAAFNGMTNGYHNAPEPGFRHGGIVIVGGPSSHTVLEGNFVHDNNGAGIAFRGDVASRGHRWRTEHWIVQQNRIANNRFGIWGRWGDAILLASNLLTNNAAGDFITNVSNLLELPPGVAAAQAPVAVLVGPQRASAGHPVRFDASASHDPDGRRLRFHWWLDGAAGDGPQLERIFTRPGFYRLGLTVDNGVLAALAWRDLLVTEPVAHELGTEGQAARWGYELELNNDGKARMTIADDSRAVVGTTCLRFTPNPYPGAYATVIYPASRDAGWNFAGRQVIHFWIKAENPNVSGWQNAGPIVRLHGPHGQIEFKPVKDGNLLNDPPFSEARWLWMPVEIPLAGDAHWQRITTGTVGLDRIDAISLSVDSWGEEPFTVWLDGLTVE
;
A
#
# COMPACT_ATOMS: atom_id res chain seq x y z
N ASN A 1 22.63 15.50 -2.82
CA ASN A 1 23.03 14.73 -4.03
C ASN A 1 22.83 15.56 -5.29
N ARG A 2 23.45 15.19 -6.42
CA ARG A 2 23.26 15.85 -7.72
C ARG A 2 22.85 14.80 -8.76
N ALA A 3 21.79 15.08 -9.51
CA ALA A 3 21.27 14.21 -10.57
C ALA A 3 21.02 15.04 -11.84
N ASN A 4 22.08 15.19 -12.65
CA ASN A 4 22.13 16.14 -13.75
C ASN A 4 22.44 15.45 -15.08
N HIS A 5 22.07 16.08 -16.19
CA HIS A 5 22.37 15.64 -17.55
C HIS A 5 21.82 14.25 -17.93
N GLY A 6 20.79 13.76 -17.23
CA GLY A 6 20.09 12.51 -17.51
C GLY A 6 18.82 12.71 -18.36
N SER A 7 18.08 11.63 -18.62
CA SER A 7 16.68 11.73 -19.10
C SER A 7 15.77 12.33 -18.03
N TYR A 8 16.07 12.01 -16.78
CA TYR A 8 15.46 12.51 -15.56
C TYR A 8 16.58 12.72 -14.53
N GLY A 9 16.39 13.63 -13.58
CA GLY A 9 17.29 13.74 -12.44
C GLY A 9 17.05 12.59 -11.46
N PHE A 10 16.18 12.81 -10.48
CA PHE A 10 15.69 11.75 -9.60
C PHE A 10 14.41 11.17 -10.18
N TRP A 11 14.45 9.90 -10.59
CA TRP A 11 13.27 9.14 -11.02
C TRP A 11 12.91 8.11 -9.93
N LEU A 12 11.79 8.34 -9.26
CA LEU A 12 11.36 7.60 -8.07
C LEU A 12 9.98 6.98 -8.32
N GLY A 13 9.92 5.97 -9.19
CA GLY A 13 8.65 5.35 -9.53
C GLY A 13 8.04 4.58 -8.35
N GLY A 14 6.81 4.91 -7.95
CA GLY A 14 6.10 4.19 -6.88
C GLY A 14 6.76 4.26 -5.51
N SER A 15 7.34 5.42 -5.15
CA SER A 15 8.13 5.58 -3.92
C SER A 15 7.35 6.28 -2.82
N ASP A 16 7.19 5.59 -1.68
CA ASP A 16 6.59 6.13 -0.45
C ASP A 16 7.68 6.65 0.51
N GLN A 17 7.28 7.51 1.45
CA GLN A 17 8.14 8.06 2.51
C GLN A 17 9.41 8.70 1.97
N THR A 18 9.33 9.31 0.78
CA THR A 18 10.47 9.88 0.08
C THR A 18 10.91 11.16 0.76
N VAL A 19 12.21 11.28 1.07
CA VAL A 19 12.79 12.50 1.64
C VAL A 19 13.97 12.96 0.78
N LEU A 20 13.81 14.11 0.12
CA LEU A 20 14.87 14.77 -0.64
C LEU A 20 15.11 16.18 -0.09
N ILE A 21 16.23 16.34 0.61
CA ILE A 21 16.63 17.62 1.23
C ILE A 21 17.92 18.12 0.58
N GLY A 22 17.91 19.36 0.08
CA GLY A 22 19.12 20.05 -0.39
C GLY A 22 19.80 19.40 -1.61
N ASN A 23 19.03 18.75 -2.49
CA ASN A 23 19.57 18.11 -3.70
C ASN A 23 19.58 19.07 -4.89
N GLU A 24 20.34 18.71 -5.92
CA GLU A 24 20.36 19.40 -7.21
C GLU A 24 19.87 18.44 -8.31
N ALA A 25 18.98 18.92 -9.17
CA ALA A 25 18.56 18.17 -10.37
C ALA A 25 18.47 19.13 -11.56
N ALA A 26 19.40 19.00 -12.50
CA ALA A 26 19.58 19.99 -13.54
C ALA A 26 19.92 19.47 -14.93
N PHE A 27 19.57 20.25 -15.96
CA PHE A 27 19.90 19.97 -17.35
C PHE A 27 19.43 18.59 -17.83
N ASN A 28 18.31 18.09 -17.30
CA ASN A 28 17.77 16.80 -17.69
C ASN A 28 16.85 16.92 -18.92
N GLY A 29 16.92 15.93 -19.82
CA GLY A 29 16.10 15.84 -21.03
C GLY A 29 16.49 16.79 -22.16
N MET A 30 17.73 17.29 -22.19
CA MET A 30 18.19 18.30 -23.16
C MET A 30 18.07 17.83 -24.61
N THR A 31 17.91 18.74 -25.56
CA THR A 31 17.70 18.37 -26.98
C THR A 31 18.96 17.91 -27.70
N ASN A 32 20.13 18.10 -27.10
CA ASN A 32 21.45 17.83 -27.67
C ASN A 32 22.11 16.54 -27.15
N GLY A 33 21.37 15.67 -26.46
CA GLY A 33 21.86 14.39 -25.94
C GLY A 33 20.93 13.21 -26.25
N TYR A 34 21.34 12.00 -25.87
CA TYR A 34 20.53 10.79 -25.98
C TYR A 34 19.60 10.66 -24.76
N HIS A 35 18.46 11.35 -24.81
CA HIS A 35 17.45 11.31 -23.74
C HIS A 35 16.23 10.51 -24.20
N ASN A 36 15.91 9.43 -23.47
CA ASN A 36 14.90 8.46 -23.84
C ASN A 36 13.66 8.54 -22.93
N ALA A 37 12.54 7.98 -23.41
CA ALA A 37 11.29 7.77 -22.68
C ALA A 37 10.62 9.04 -22.11
N PRO A 38 10.28 10.04 -22.93
CA PRO A 38 9.53 11.21 -22.47
C PRO A 38 8.13 10.81 -21.99
N GLU A 39 7.74 11.33 -20.82
CA GLU A 39 6.44 11.08 -20.22
C GLU A 39 5.34 11.99 -20.80
N PRO A 40 4.12 11.47 -21.07
CA PRO A 40 2.99 12.29 -21.47
C PRO A 40 2.71 13.42 -20.46
N GLY A 41 2.61 14.65 -20.97
CA GLY A 41 2.37 15.87 -20.19
C GLY A 41 3.66 16.66 -19.95
N PHE A 42 4.53 16.17 -19.06
CA PHE A 42 5.72 16.89 -18.61
C PHE A 42 7.00 16.57 -19.41
N ARG A 43 7.02 15.48 -20.18
CA ARG A 43 8.17 14.94 -20.91
C ARG A 43 9.28 14.48 -19.98
N HIS A 44 10.25 15.35 -19.68
CA HIS A 44 11.39 15.04 -18.80
C HIS A 44 11.23 15.76 -17.46
N GLY A 45 12.13 15.54 -16.51
CA GLY A 45 12.11 16.36 -15.31
C GLY A 45 13.27 16.20 -14.36
N GLY A 46 13.35 17.12 -13.40
CA GLY A 46 14.36 17.13 -12.34
C GLY A 46 14.06 16.08 -11.28
N ILE A 47 13.01 16.27 -10.50
CA ILE A 47 12.53 15.29 -9.50
C ILE A 47 11.19 14.76 -10.00
N VAL A 48 11.09 13.46 -10.25
CA VAL A 48 9.93 12.83 -10.88
C VAL A 48 9.50 11.60 -10.08
N ILE A 49 8.27 11.64 -9.56
CA ILE A 49 7.67 10.53 -8.81
C ILE A 49 6.33 10.18 -9.47
N VAL A 50 6.36 9.21 -10.38
CA VAL A 50 5.21 8.81 -11.21
C VAL A 50 5.23 7.30 -11.44
N GLY A 51 4.18 6.73 -12.04
CA GLY A 51 4.17 5.31 -12.43
C GLY A 51 3.92 4.34 -11.28
N GLY A 52 3.55 4.86 -10.11
CA GLY A 52 3.05 4.13 -8.98
C GLY A 52 2.57 5.10 -7.89
N PRO A 53 1.87 4.58 -6.87
CA PRO A 53 1.47 5.34 -5.69
C PRO A 53 2.69 5.93 -4.98
N SER A 54 2.49 7.07 -4.34
CA SER A 54 3.53 7.72 -3.55
C SER A 54 2.87 8.51 -2.42
N SER A 55 3.16 8.09 -1.20
CA SER A 55 2.66 8.69 0.02
C SER A 55 3.78 9.28 0.87
N HIS A 56 3.50 10.36 1.61
CA HIS A 56 4.36 10.87 2.69
C HIS A 56 5.71 11.38 2.22
N THR A 57 5.71 12.20 1.17
CA THR A 57 6.93 12.71 0.55
C THR A 57 7.29 14.11 1.05
N VAL A 58 8.56 14.35 1.35
CA VAL A 58 9.13 15.66 1.68
C VAL A 58 10.19 16.03 0.65
N LEU A 59 9.95 17.11 -0.09
CA LEU A 59 10.90 17.75 -0.99
C LEU A 59 11.25 19.13 -0.43
N GLU A 60 12.42 19.25 0.18
CA GLU A 60 12.83 20.47 0.89
C GLU A 60 14.16 21.03 0.40
N GLY A 61 14.22 22.35 0.16
CA GLY A 61 15.50 23.03 -0.07
C GLY A 61 16.24 22.60 -1.34
N ASN A 62 15.59 21.88 -2.27
CA ASN A 62 16.25 21.38 -3.48
C ASN A 62 16.42 22.50 -4.50
N PHE A 63 17.48 22.40 -5.32
CA PHE A 63 17.71 23.28 -6.47
C PHE A 63 17.44 22.51 -7.77
N VAL A 64 16.34 22.83 -8.42
CA VAL A 64 15.85 22.08 -9.58
C VAL A 64 15.77 23.01 -10.77
N HIS A 65 16.67 22.86 -11.74
CA HIS A 65 16.81 23.90 -12.76
C HIS A 65 17.22 23.44 -14.15
N ASP A 66 16.89 24.26 -15.15
CA ASP A 66 17.30 24.07 -16.55
C ASP A 66 16.88 22.68 -17.13
N ASN A 67 15.81 22.07 -16.61
CA ASN A 67 15.30 20.81 -17.14
C ASN A 67 14.35 21.06 -18.32
N ASN A 68 14.46 20.26 -19.39
CA ASN A 68 13.63 20.37 -20.60
C ASN A 68 12.17 19.86 -20.40
N GLY A 69 11.72 19.79 -19.15
CA GLY A 69 10.41 19.35 -18.74
C GLY A 69 10.06 19.94 -17.37
N ALA A 70 9.44 19.18 -16.48
CA ALA A 70 9.10 19.69 -15.15
C ALA A 70 10.33 19.83 -14.25
N GLY A 71 10.35 20.83 -13.37
CA GLY A 71 11.25 20.82 -12.23
C GLY A 71 10.90 19.65 -11.32
N ILE A 72 9.73 19.74 -10.69
CA ILE A 72 9.16 18.65 -9.86
C ILE A 72 7.92 18.11 -10.57
N ALA A 73 7.81 16.79 -10.70
CA ALA A 73 6.66 16.11 -11.30
C ALA A 73 6.06 15.04 -10.41
N PHE A 74 4.73 15.01 -10.32
CA PHE A 74 3.97 13.91 -9.73
C PHE A 74 2.72 13.55 -10.54
N ARG A 75 2.29 12.29 -10.46
CA ARG A 75 1.11 11.80 -11.19
C ARG A 75 0.50 10.56 -10.53
N GLY A 76 -0.77 10.64 -10.15
CA GLY A 76 -1.60 9.49 -9.78
C GLY A 76 -1.89 8.56 -10.96
N ASP A 77 -2.77 7.56 -10.76
CA ASP A 77 -3.04 6.55 -11.78
C ASP A 77 -3.63 7.14 -13.06
N VAL A 78 -2.98 6.89 -14.20
CA VAL A 78 -3.40 7.45 -15.50
C VAL A 78 -4.67 6.77 -15.98
N ALA A 79 -4.76 5.44 -15.87
CA ALA A 79 -5.83 4.65 -16.45
C ALA A 79 -7.19 4.96 -15.79
N SER A 80 -7.20 5.03 -14.46
CA SER A 80 -8.37 5.36 -13.67
C SER A 80 -8.50 6.85 -13.34
N ARG A 81 -7.58 7.71 -13.80
CA ARG A 81 -7.56 9.15 -13.47
C ARG A 81 -7.54 9.41 -11.96
N GLY A 82 -6.72 8.66 -11.24
CA GLY A 82 -6.56 8.78 -9.79
C GLY A 82 -7.65 8.10 -8.94
N HIS A 83 -8.53 7.28 -9.53
CA HIS A 83 -9.52 6.52 -8.76
C HIS A 83 -8.95 5.22 -8.17
N ARG A 84 -7.97 4.61 -8.82
CA ARG A 84 -7.30 3.39 -8.34
C ARG A 84 -6.25 3.71 -7.28
N TRP A 85 -5.45 4.73 -7.49
CA TRP A 85 -4.49 5.26 -6.53
C TRP A 85 -4.10 6.69 -6.88
N ARG A 86 -3.67 7.45 -5.86
CA ARG A 86 -3.25 8.85 -5.97
C ARG A 86 -1.81 9.01 -5.47
N THR A 87 -1.20 10.14 -5.82
CA THR A 87 -0.04 10.67 -5.11
C THR A 87 -0.55 11.47 -3.93
N GLU A 88 -0.13 11.17 -2.69
CA GLU A 88 -0.78 11.76 -1.52
C GLU A 88 0.14 12.16 -0.37
N HIS A 89 -0.30 13.16 0.41
CA HIS A 89 0.37 13.61 1.63
C HIS A 89 1.82 14.05 1.38
N TRP A 90 1.99 15.12 0.61
CA TRP A 90 3.31 15.67 0.26
C TRP A 90 3.55 17.05 0.86
N ILE A 91 4.81 17.33 1.19
CA ILE A 91 5.31 18.66 1.47
C ILE A 91 6.37 19.00 0.44
N VAL A 92 6.13 20.07 -0.33
CA VAL A 92 7.09 20.65 -1.27
C VAL A 92 7.41 22.05 -0.78
N GLN A 93 8.57 22.23 -0.16
CA GLN A 93 8.90 23.51 0.46
C GLN A 93 10.34 23.99 0.29
N GLN A 94 10.54 25.30 0.33
CA GLN A 94 11.87 25.94 0.26
C GLN A 94 12.71 25.56 -0.96
N ASN A 95 12.11 25.01 -2.02
CA ASN A 95 12.85 24.63 -3.22
C ASN A 95 13.11 25.85 -4.10
N ARG A 96 14.27 25.89 -4.76
CA ARG A 96 14.56 26.82 -5.85
C ARG A 96 14.31 26.09 -7.16
N ILE A 97 13.27 26.49 -7.89
CA ILE A 97 12.83 25.79 -9.09
C ILE A 97 12.89 26.78 -10.26
N ALA A 98 13.91 26.66 -11.10
CA ALA A 98 14.28 27.72 -12.04
C ALA A 98 14.51 27.24 -13.48
N ASN A 99 14.14 28.04 -14.47
CA ASN A 99 14.48 27.80 -15.89
C ASN A 99 14.05 26.43 -16.45
N ASN A 100 13.05 25.78 -15.85
CA ASN A 100 12.51 24.53 -16.38
C ASN A 100 11.40 24.83 -17.40
N ARG A 101 10.87 23.81 -18.08
CA ARG A 101 9.61 23.99 -18.83
C ARG A 101 8.44 24.25 -17.88
N PHE A 102 8.25 23.41 -16.86
CA PHE A 102 7.28 23.64 -15.79
C PHE A 102 8.03 23.79 -14.46
N GLY A 103 7.55 24.62 -13.53
CA GLY A 103 8.07 24.62 -12.17
C GLY A 103 7.69 23.31 -11.48
N ILE A 104 6.43 23.21 -11.08
CA ILE A 104 5.79 22.01 -10.58
C ILE A 104 4.73 21.53 -11.57
N TRP A 105 4.77 20.25 -11.92
CA TRP A 105 3.77 19.59 -12.74
C TRP A 105 3.10 18.47 -11.94
N GLY A 106 1.77 18.47 -11.85
CA GLY A 106 1.02 17.57 -10.98
C GLY A 106 -0.35 17.19 -11.51
N ARG A 107 -0.73 15.90 -11.38
CA ARG A 107 -2.10 15.43 -11.63
C ARG A 107 -2.52 14.32 -10.68
N TRP A 108 -3.81 14.32 -10.31
CA TRP A 108 -4.44 13.22 -9.55
C TRP A 108 -3.76 12.95 -8.20
N GLY A 109 -3.50 14.03 -7.47
CA GLY A 109 -2.94 13.97 -6.13
C GLY A 109 -3.99 14.24 -5.04
N ASP A 110 -3.59 14.07 -3.80
CA ASP A 110 -4.34 14.48 -2.62
C ASP A 110 -3.41 15.01 -1.52
N ALA A 111 -3.87 15.91 -0.66
CA ALA A 111 -3.12 16.42 0.49
C ALA A 111 -1.69 16.89 0.12
N ILE A 112 -1.58 17.79 -0.85
CA ILE A 112 -0.30 18.34 -1.30
C ILE A 112 -0.14 19.74 -0.69
N LEU A 113 0.93 19.96 0.07
CA LEU A 113 1.27 21.26 0.64
C LEU A 113 2.46 21.89 -0.08
N LEU A 114 2.27 23.13 -0.54
CA LEU A 114 3.30 23.98 -1.13
C LEU A 114 3.63 25.13 -0.18
N ALA A 115 4.91 25.33 0.10
CA ALA A 115 5.33 26.39 1.02
C ALA A 115 6.70 26.99 0.66
N SER A 116 6.79 28.32 0.55
CA SER A 116 8.08 29.01 0.42
C SER A 116 8.98 28.53 -0.74
N ASN A 117 8.42 28.00 -1.83
CA ASN A 117 9.20 27.65 -3.03
C ASN A 117 9.51 28.90 -3.86
N LEU A 118 10.76 29.04 -4.29
CA LEU A 118 11.20 30.11 -5.20
C LEU A 118 11.12 29.61 -6.65
N LEU A 119 10.09 30.04 -7.37
CA LEU A 119 9.84 29.69 -8.76
C LEU A 119 10.29 30.84 -9.67
N THR A 120 11.27 30.61 -10.54
CA THR A 120 11.79 31.65 -11.43
C THR A 120 11.94 31.17 -12.87
N ASN A 121 11.52 31.97 -13.84
CA ASN A 121 11.74 31.73 -15.28
C ASN A 121 11.33 30.33 -15.80
N ASN A 122 10.36 29.66 -15.17
CA ASN A 122 9.84 28.40 -15.69
C ASN A 122 8.89 28.70 -16.86
N ALA A 123 9.18 28.16 -18.05
CA ALA A 123 8.60 28.63 -19.31
C ALA A 123 7.06 28.56 -19.38
N ALA A 124 6.45 27.58 -18.73
CA ALA A 124 5.01 27.35 -18.67
C ALA A 124 4.44 27.51 -17.24
N GLY A 125 5.23 28.04 -16.29
CA GLY A 125 4.83 28.13 -14.88
C GLY A 125 4.54 26.76 -14.25
N ASP A 126 3.66 26.75 -13.25
CA ASP A 126 3.17 25.53 -12.62
C ASP A 126 1.93 24.98 -13.33
N PHE A 127 1.81 23.67 -13.38
CA PHE A 127 0.65 22.96 -13.92
C PHE A 127 0.20 21.90 -12.93
N ILE A 128 -0.73 22.25 -12.04
CA ILE A 128 -1.29 21.33 -11.04
C ILE A 128 -2.80 21.24 -11.26
N THR A 129 -3.31 20.04 -11.55
CA THR A 129 -4.76 19.85 -11.85
C THR A 129 -5.28 18.57 -11.24
N ASN A 130 -6.56 18.54 -10.85
CA ASN A 130 -7.18 17.37 -10.21
C ASN A 130 -6.44 16.90 -8.96
N VAL A 131 -5.99 17.84 -8.12
CA VAL A 131 -5.43 17.57 -6.81
C VAL A 131 -6.48 17.92 -5.77
N SER A 132 -6.86 16.95 -4.95
CA SER A 132 -7.70 17.19 -3.79
C SER A 132 -6.84 17.77 -2.65
N ASN A 133 -7.39 18.65 -1.82
CA ASN A 133 -6.68 19.22 -0.66
C ASN A 133 -5.28 19.81 -0.99
N LEU A 134 -5.19 20.60 -2.06
CA LEU A 134 -3.98 21.40 -2.35
C LEU A 134 -3.93 22.60 -1.41
N LEU A 135 -2.93 22.64 -0.53
CA LEU A 135 -2.69 23.74 0.40
C LEU A 135 -1.48 24.54 -0.06
N GLU A 136 -1.64 25.85 -0.23
CA GLU A 136 -0.53 26.76 -0.47
C GLU A 136 -0.41 27.71 0.71
N LEU A 137 0.72 27.63 1.41
CA LEU A 137 1.00 28.56 2.50
C LEU A 137 1.38 29.93 1.93
N PRO A 138 0.95 31.04 2.57
CA PRO A 138 1.27 32.36 2.08
C PRO A 138 2.80 32.54 2.04
N PRO A 139 3.31 33.42 1.15
CA PRO A 139 4.71 33.82 1.16
C PRO A 139 5.03 34.41 2.55
N GLY A 140 5.73 33.64 3.37
CA GLY A 140 6.04 34.02 4.74
C GLY A 140 7.35 34.81 4.82
N VAL A 141 7.46 35.64 5.86
CA VAL A 141 8.78 36.08 6.36
C VAL A 141 9.58 34.80 6.63
N ALA A 142 10.86 34.75 6.25
CA ALA A 142 11.68 33.54 6.36
C ALA A 142 11.57 32.91 7.76
N ALA A 143 10.75 31.86 7.90
CA ALA A 143 10.88 30.95 9.02
C ALA A 143 12.17 30.19 8.80
N ALA A 144 13.01 30.14 9.83
CA ALA A 144 14.29 29.45 9.72
C ALA A 144 14.07 27.93 9.69
N GLN A 145 13.01 27.43 10.34
CA GLN A 145 12.83 26.01 10.60
C GLN A 145 11.36 25.58 10.41
N ALA A 146 11.19 24.39 9.85
CA ALA A 146 9.91 23.69 9.83
C ALA A 146 9.51 23.27 11.26
N PRO A 147 8.20 23.14 11.56
CA PRO A 147 7.78 22.57 12.82
C PRO A 147 8.20 21.09 12.93
N VAL A 148 8.13 20.53 14.14
CA VAL A 148 8.27 19.09 14.37
C VAL A 148 6.89 18.50 14.57
N ALA A 149 6.47 17.63 13.65
CA ALA A 149 5.23 16.87 13.76
C ALA A 149 5.47 15.60 14.59
N VAL A 150 4.73 15.44 15.69
CA VAL A 150 4.77 14.24 16.53
C VAL A 150 3.38 13.65 16.56
N LEU A 151 3.25 12.36 16.24
CA LEU A 151 1.97 11.65 16.20
C LEU A 151 2.01 10.34 16.97
N VAL A 152 1.18 10.26 17.99
CA VAL A 152 0.95 9.06 18.81
C VAL A 152 -0.45 8.52 18.53
N GLY A 153 -0.54 7.20 18.37
CA GLY A 153 -1.81 6.50 18.18
C GLY A 153 -1.57 5.00 18.09
N PRO A 154 -2.64 4.19 18.21
CA PRO A 154 -2.51 2.75 18.15
C PRO A 154 -2.18 2.28 16.73
N GLN A 155 -1.54 1.11 16.62
CA GLN A 155 -1.32 0.40 15.35
C GLN A 155 -2.39 -0.66 15.07
N ARG A 156 -3.22 -0.96 16.08
CA ARG A 156 -4.33 -1.91 16.00
C ARG A 156 -5.54 -1.37 16.73
N ALA A 157 -6.72 -1.58 16.17
CA ALA A 157 -7.99 -1.23 16.80
C ALA A 157 -9.07 -2.24 16.43
N SER A 158 -10.17 -2.23 17.17
CA SER A 158 -11.36 -3.02 16.85
C SER A 158 -12.37 -2.16 16.11
N ALA A 159 -13.03 -2.72 15.09
CA ALA A 159 -14.10 -2.02 14.39
C ALA A 159 -15.23 -1.63 15.35
N GLY A 160 -15.91 -0.53 15.05
CA GLY A 160 -17.00 0.03 15.85
C GLY A 160 -16.57 0.74 17.14
N HIS A 161 -15.27 0.75 17.47
CA HIS A 161 -14.77 1.39 18.70
C HIS A 161 -14.04 2.71 18.39
N PRO A 162 -14.10 3.71 19.31
CA PRO A 162 -13.35 4.94 19.17
C PRO A 162 -11.84 4.69 19.20
N VAL A 163 -11.14 5.28 18.24
CA VAL A 163 -9.67 5.28 18.12
C VAL A 163 -9.18 6.71 18.27
N ARG A 164 -8.20 6.91 19.16
CA ARG A 164 -7.64 8.23 19.46
C ARG A 164 -6.23 8.39 18.91
N PHE A 165 -6.00 9.54 18.32
CA PHE A 165 -4.71 10.00 17.83
C PHE A 165 -4.38 11.34 18.48
N ASP A 166 -3.12 11.49 18.91
CA ASP A 166 -2.66 12.66 19.63
C ASP A 166 -1.36 13.19 19.01
N ALA A 167 -1.40 14.45 18.61
CA ALA A 167 -0.31 15.22 18.06
C ALA A 167 0.07 16.44 18.91
N SER A 168 -0.39 16.51 20.16
CA SER A 168 -0.13 17.62 21.11
C SER A 168 1.34 17.83 21.45
N ALA A 169 2.19 16.81 21.23
CA ALA A 169 3.64 16.90 21.38
C ALA A 169 4.34 17.58 20.18
N SER A 170 3.60 17.91 19.12
CA SER A 170 4.12 18.69 18.00
C SER A 170 4.50 20.10 18.47
N HIS A 171 5.61 20.63 17.97
CA HIS A 171 6.10 21.95 18.39
C HIS A 171 6.80 22.68 17.25
N ASP A 172 6.78 24.01 17.32
CA ASP A 172 7.55 24.87 16.42
C ASP A 172 8.84 25.31 17.13
N PRO A 173 10.03 25.10 16.53
CA PRO A 173 11.28 25.55 17.12
C PRO A 173 11.36 27.07 17.36
N ASP A 174 10.67 27.86 16.54
CA ASP A 174 10.61 29.32 16.66
C ASP A 174 9.40 29.79 17.52
N GLY A 175 8.66 28.86 18.13
CA GLY A 175 7.51 29.16 19.00
C GLY A 175 6.26 29.65 18.28
N ARG A 176 6.14 29.50 16.95
CA ARG A 176 4.94 29.86 16.20
C ARG A 176 3.77 28.95 16.53
N ARG A 177 2.56 29.49 16.33
CA ARG A 177 1.32 28.72 16.47
C ARG A 177 1.24 27.67 15.37
N LEU A 178 0.94 26.43 15.79
CA LEU A 178 0.72 25.31 14.89
C LEU A 178 -0.74 25.20 14.42
N ARG A 179 -0.91 24.68 13.20
CA ARG A 179 -2.17 24.23 12.61
C ARG A 179 -2.02 22.75 12.24
N PHE A 180 -3.11 21.98 12.40
CA PHE A 180 -3.12 20.54 12.20
C PHE A 180 -4.11 20.20 11.08
N HIS A 181 -3.64 19.47 10.07
CA HIS A 181 -4.45 18.98 8.96
C HIS A 181 -4.41 17.46 8.95
N TRP A 182 -5.53 16.82 9.26
CA TRP A 182 -5.64 15.37 9.28
C TRP A 182 -6.11 14.85 7.93
N TRP A 183 -5.34 13.91 7.38
CA TRP A 183 -5.62 13.25 6.11
C TRP A 183 -6.01 11.80 6.38
N LEU A 184 -7.30 11.54 6.33
CA LEU A 184 -7.90 10.23 6.44
C LEU A 184 -9.28 10.32 5.80
N ASP A 185 -9.77 9.23 5.21
CA ASP A 185 -11.07 9.19 4.53
C ASP A 185 -12.19 9.84 5.37
N GLY A 186 -12.68 10.98 4.89
CA GLY A 186 -13.72 11.75 5.57
C GLY A 186 -13.34 12.28 6.95
N ALA A 187 -12.05 12.46 7.24
CA ALA A 187 -11.59 13.07 8.48
C ALA A 187 -11.87 14.58 8.49
N ALA A 188 -12.32 15.04 9.65
CA ALA A 188 -12.47 16.44 10.00
C ALA A 188 -11.81 16.63 11.36
N GLY A 189 -11.06 17.70 11.52
CA GLY A 189 -10.37 18.04 12.76
C GLY A 189 -9.26 19.04 12.49
N ASP A 190 -9.23 20.12 13.25
CA ASP A 190 -8.26 21.21 13.07
C ASP A 190 -7.34 21.36 14.30
N GLY A 191 -7.51 20.44 15.26
CA GLY A 191 -6.81 20.41 16.53
C GLY A 191 -5.75 19.30 16.60
N PRO A 192 -4.94 19.31 17.67
CA PRO A 192 -3.87 18.33 17.87
C PRO A 192 -4.39 16.92 18.21
N GLN A 193 -5.69 16.75 18.46
CA GLN A 193 -6.28 15.46 18.80
C GLN A 193 -7.38 15.11 17.82
N LEU A 194 -7.42 13.85 17.40
CA LEU A 194 -8.44 13.31 16.51
C LEU A 194 -8.99 12.00 17.11
N GLU A 195 -10.31 11.91 17.21
CA GLU A 195 -11.01 10.66 17.55
C GLU A 195 -11.85 10.22 16.35
N ARG A 196 -11.74 8.94 15.98
CA ARG A 196 -12.49 8.35 14.85
C ARG A 196 -12.98 6.94 15.19
N ILE A 197 -14.13 6.57 14.64
CA ILE A 197 -14.65 5.21 14.67
C ILE A 197 -14.52 4.62 13.27
N PHE A 198 -13.83 3.49 13.17
CA PHE A 198 -13.71 2.72 11.93
C PHE A 198 -14.73 1.59 11.98
N THR A 199 -15.65 1.54 11.02
CA THR A 199 -16.76 0.58 11.04
C THR A 199 -16.53 -0.67 10.19
N ARG A 200 -15.42 -0.73 9.46
CA ARG A 200 -15.03 -1.89 8.65
C ARG A 200 -13.63 -2.35 9.06
N PRO A 201 -13.38 -3.66 9.09
CA PRO A 201 -12.03 -4.18 9.16
C PRO A 201 -11.20 -3.73 7.95
N GLY A 202 -9.92 -3.47 8.19
CA GLY A 202 -8.97 -3.23 7.11
C GLY A 202 -7.74 -2.45 7.52
N PHE A 203 -6.95 -2.10 6.51
CA PHE A 203 -5.83 -1.20 6.66
C PHE A 203 -6.30 0.24 6.49
N TYR A 204 -5.88 1.10 7.41
CA TYR A 204 -6.11 2.53 7.37
C TYR A 204 -4.80 3.26 7.61
N ARG A 205 -4.56 4.32 6.86
CA ARG A 205 -3.41 5.20 7.01
C ARG A 205 -3.89 6.59 7.37
N LEU A 206 -3.50 7.04 8.54
CA LEU A 206 -3.74 8.40 9.00
C LEU A 206 -2.53 9.26 8.64
N GLY A 207 -2.71 10.25 7.77
CA GLY A 207 -1.76 11.32 7.55
C GLY A 207 -2.03 12.52 8.46
N LEU A 208 -0.98 13.22 8.86
CA LEU A 208 -1.03 14.48 9.58
C LEU A 208 -0.01 15.44 8.95
N THR A 209 -0.48 16.61 8.52
CA THR A 209 0.39 17.75 8.22
C THR A 209 0.25 18.78 9.33
N VAL A 210 1.38 19.17 9.93
CA VAL A 210 1.48 20.23 10.92
C VAL A 210 2.19 21.41 10.28
N ASP A 211 1.57 22.59 10.26
CA ASP A 211 2.18 23.80 9.71
C ASP A 211 2.24 24.94 10.71
N ASN A 212 3.23 25.81 10.57
CA ASN A 212 3.47 26.96 11.43
C ASN A 212 3.11 28.31 10.77
N GLY A 213 2.34 28.27 9.68
CA GLY A 213 2.01 29.43 8.84
C GLY A 213 2.98 29.71 7.70
N VAL A 214 4.19 29.13 7.73
CA VAL A 214 5.26 29.40 6.76
C VAL A 214 5.86 28.13 6.16
N LEU A 215 6.05 27.10 6.99
CA LEU A 215 6.60 25.79 6.66
C LEU A 215 5.75 24.71 7.34
N ALA A 216 5.94 23.46 6.90
CA ALA A 216 5.21 22.32 7.43
C ALA A 216 6.12 21.12 7.69
N ALA A 217 5.60 20.19 8.49
CA ALA A 217 6.12 18.84 8.67
C ALA A 217 4.98 17.83 8.63
N LEU A 218 5.32 16.59 8.28
CA LEU A 218 4.37 15.49 8.20
C LEU A 218 4.64 14.45 9.29
N ALA A 219 3.57 13.78 9.71
CA ALA A 219 3.60 12.58 10.52
C ALA A 219 2.46 11.66 10.08
N TRP A 220 2.55 10.36 10.33
CA TRP A 220 1.53 9.41 9.91
C TRP A 220 1.44 8.21 10.86
N ARG A 221 0.32 7.50 10.79
CA ARG A 221 0.07 6.29 11.56
C ARG A 221 -0.68 5.26 10.73
N ASP A 222 -0.04 4.12 10.53
CA ASP A 222 -0.67 2.92 10.00
C ASP A 222 -1.49 2.24 11.10
N LEU A 223 -2.72 1.84 10.76
CA LEU A 223 -3.69 1.23 11.65
C LEU A 223 -4.31 0.00 10.97
N LEU A 224 -4.23 -1.15 11.63
CA LEU A 224 -5.04 -2.32 11.29
C LEU A 224 -6.29 -2.33 12.16
N VAL A 225 -7.46 -2.26 11.54
CA VAL A 225 -8.74 -2.40 12.20
C VAL A 225 -9.23 -3.83 12.00
N THR A 226 -9.51 -4.54 13.08
CA THR A 226 -9.97 -5.93 13.05
C THR A 226 -11.33 -6.07 13.69
N GLU A 227 -12.00 -7.19 13.42
CA GLU A 227 -13.20 -7.61 14.14
C GLU A 227 -12.91 -8.92 14.88
N PRO A 228 -13.43 -9.09 16.12
CA PRO A 228 -13.34 -10.37 16.79
C PRO A 228 -14.05 -11.45 15.99
N VAL A 229 -13.36 -12.57 15.79
CA VAL A 229 -13.93 -13.76 15.18
C VAL A 229 -14.36 -14.73 16.29
N ALA A 230 -15.59 -15.24 16.21
CA ALA A 230 -16.07 -16.21 17.21
C ALA A 230 -15.36 -17.57 17.10
N HIS A 231 -15.16 -18.05 15.87
CA HIS A 231 -14.51 -19.34 15.59
C HIS A 231 -13.68 -19.28 14.31
N GLU A 232 -12.37 -19.43 14.46
CA GLU A 232 -11.44 -19.47 13.34
C GLU A 232 -11.23 -20.90 12.82
N LEU A 233 -11.07 -21.02 11.51
CA LEU A 233 -10.79 -22.27 10.81
C LEU A 233 -9.29 -22.53 10.78
N GLY A 234 -8.77 -23.01 11.91
CA GLY A 234 -7.42 -23.59 11.98
C GLY A 234 -6.27 -22.59 12.09
N THR A 235 -6.54 -21.29 12.13
CA THR A 235 -5.50 -20.26 12.27
C THR A 235 -5.05 -20.03 13.72
N GLU A 236 -5.76 -20.61 14.70
CA GLU A 236 -5.47 -20.45 16.13
C GLU A 236 -4.95 -21.72 16.79
N GLY A 237 -3.63 -21.80 17.00
CA GLY A 237 -2.94 -22.86 17.72
C GLY A 237 -3.09 -24.24 17.09
N GLN A 238 -3.30 -24.29 15.77
CA GLN A 238 -3.75 -25.47 15.04
C GLN A 238 -2.87 -25.79 13.83
N ALA A 239 -1.69 -25.20 13.72
CA ALA A 239 -0.76 -25.48 12.61
C ALA A 239 -0.50 -26.97 12.37
N ALA A 240 -0.44 -27.80 13.41
CA ALA A 240 -0.25 -29.25 13.29
C ALA A 240 -1.40 -30.00 12.58
N ARG A 241 -2.57 -29.36 12.43
CA ARG A 241 -3.73 -29.90 11.71
C ARG A 241 -3.77 -29.49 10.25
N TRP A 242 -2.84 -28.65 9.79
CA TRP A 242 -2.74 -28.25 8.39
C TRP A 242 -1.88 -29.24 7.61
N GLY A 243 -2.34 -29.56 6.40
CA GLY A 243 -1.59 -30.30 5.39
C GLY A 243 -1.14 -29.37 4.28
N TYR A 244 -0.44 -29.93 3.29
CA TYR A 244 -0.01 -29.16 2.13
C TYR A 244 0.07 -30.00 0.86
N GLU A 245 -0.01 -29.33 -0.27
CA GLU A 245 0.24 -29.86 -1.61
C GLU A 245 1.19 -28.89 -2.32
N LEU A 246 2.23 -29.43 -2.97
CA LEU A 246 3.22 -28.66 -3.72
C LEU A 246 3.22 -29.15 -5.17
N GLU A 247 2.88 -28.27 -6.11
CA GLU A 247 3.00 -28.57 -7.53
C GLU A 247 4.46 -28.75 -7.95
N LEU A 248 4.69 -29.47 -9.05
CA LEU A 248 6.01 -29.80 -9.59
C LEU A 248 6.97 -30.53 -8.62
N ASN A 249 6.49 -31.04 -7.49
CA ASN A 249 7.29 -31.80 -6.51
C ASN A 249 7.44 -33.29 -6.86
N ASN A 250 7.69 -33.62 -8.13
CA ASN A 250 7.74 -35.02 -8.60
C ASN A 250 8.90 -35.83 -7.98
N ASP A 251 9.99 -35.15 -7.60
CA ASP A 251 11.15 -35.78 -6.94
C ASP A 251 10.97 -35.93 -5.42
N GLY A 252 9.88 -35.39 -4.87
CA GLY A 252 9.52 -35.47 -3.47
C GLY A 252 10.52 -34.78 -2.54
N LYS A 253 11.30 -33.79 -3.01
CA LYS A 253 12.25 -33.04 -2.17
C LYS A 253 11.66 -31.78 -1.55
N ALA A 254 10.71 -31.13 -2.21
CA ALA A 254 10.10 -29.91 -1.69
C ALA A 254 9.29 -30.20 -0.42
N ARG A 255 9.34 -29.28 0.54
CA ARG A 255 8.65 -29.38 1.83
C ARG A 255 7.93 -28.08 2.13
N MET A 256 6.88 -28.15 2.93
CA MET A 256 6.24 -26.98 3.52
C MET A 256 6.51 -27.00 5.02
N THR A 257 7.08 -25.94 5.56
CA THR A 257 7.10 -25.71 7.01
C THR A 257 5.83 -24.98 7.39
N ILE A 258 5.04 -25.53 8.31
CA ILE A 258 3.81 -24.92 8.83
C ILE A 258 3.94 -24.79 10.35
N ALA A 259 3.65 -23.62 10.90
CA ALA A 259 3.77 -23.35 12.34
C ALA A 259 2.78 -22.28 12.80
N ASP A 260 2.43 -22.30 14.08
CA ASP A 260 1.75 -21.19 14.73
C ASP A 260 2.75 -20.04 14.95
N ASP A 261 2.29 -18.80 14.80
CA ASP A 261 3.09 -17.58 14.93
C ASP A 261 2.33 -16.52 15.74
N SER A 262 3.04 -15.76 16.58
CA SER A 262 2.44 -14.72 17.44
C SER A 262 2.13 -13.41 16.72
N ARG A 263 2.40 -13.32 15.41
CA ARG A 263 2.12 -12.13 14.58
C ARG A 263 0.64 -11.93 14.24
N ALA A 264 -0.25 -12.73 14.81
CA ALA A 264 -1.70 -12.67 14.62
C ALA A 264 -2.26 -11.25 14.74
N VAL A 265 -3.27 -10.93 13.92
CA VAL A 265 -4.08 -9.71 13.95
C VAL A 265 -5.44 -9.94 14.60
N VAL A 266 -5.96 -11.16 14.53
CA VAL A 266 -7.13 -11.62 15.27
C VAL A 266 -6.65 -12.67 16.29
N GLY A 267 -7.26 -12.65 17.48
CA GLY A 267 -6.93 -13.57 18.57
C GLY A 267 -5.45 -13.60 19.00
N THR A 268 -4.84 -14.78 19.11
CA THR A 268 -3.56 -15.03 19.79
C THR A 268 -2.43 -15.52 18.88
N THR A 269 -2.74 -16.35 17.89
CA THR A 269 -1.78 -16.96 16.98
C THR A 269 -2.34 -16.97 15.57
N CYS A 270 -1.46 -16.96 14.58
CA CYS A 270 -1.82 -17.13 13.18
C CYS A 270 -1.05 -18.31 12.57
N LEU A 271 -1.53 -18.78 11.42
CA LEU A 271 -0.81 -19.78 10.63
C LEU A 271 0.33 -19.10 9.88
N ARG A 272 1.56 -19.63 10.00
CA ARG A 272 2.69 -19.29 9.12
C ARG A 272 3.07 -20.50 8.29
N PHE A 273 3.30 -20.31 6.99
CA PHE A 273 3.81 -21.36 6.13
C PHE A 273 4.90 -20.87 5.16
N THR A 274 5.87 -21.74 4.91
CA THR A 274 7.04 -21.48 4.04
C THR A 274 7.38 -22.73 3.23
N PRO A 275 7.23 -22.74 1.89
CA PRO A 275 7.76 -23.81 1.08
C PRO A 275 9.28 -23.69 0.99
N ASN A 276 9.99 -24.74 1.40
CA ASN A 276 11.45 -24.81 1.35
C ASN A 276 11.94 -26.28 1.34
N PRO A 277 12.59 -26.77 0.28
CA PRO A 277 12.79 -26.09 -1.01
C PRO A 277 11.45 -25.75 -1.70
N TYR A 278 11.38 -24.61 -2.39
CA TYR A 278 10.21 -24.20 -3.17
C TYR A 278 10.34 -24.70 -4.63
N PRO A 279 9.34 -25.41 -5.19
CA PRO A 279 9.47 -26.03 -6.51
C PRO A 279 9.11 -25.13 -7.70
N GLY A 280 8.84 -23.83 -7.49
CA GLY A 280 8.57 -22.89 -8.59
C GLY A 280 7.16 -23.00 -9.20
N ALA A 281 6.16 -23.44 -8.42
CA ALA A 281 4.75 -23.52 -8.82
C ALA A 281 3.85 -23.43 -7.57
N TYR A 282 2.52 -23.51 -7.74
CA TYR A 282 1.58 -23.35 -6.62
C TYR A 282 1.96 -24.18 -5.38
N ALA A 283 2.10 -23.46 -4.27
CA ALA A 283 2.24 -24.03 -2.94
C ALA A 283 0.90 -23.85 -2.20
N THR A 284 0.32 -24.98 -1.78
CA THR A 284 -1.03 -25.02 -1.20
C THR A 284 -0.98 -25.51 0.24
N VAL A 285 -1.65 -24.81 1.16
CA VAL A 285 -1.95 -25.30 2.52
C VAL A 285 -3.42 -25.68 2.62
N ILE A 286 -3.73 -26.76 3.35
CA ILE A 286 -5.07 -27.38 3.40
C ILE A 286 -5.47 -27.63 4.85
N TYR A 287 -6.69 -27.25 5.23
CA TYR A 287 -7.23 -27.45 6.57
C TYR A 287 -8.62 -28.09 6.56
N PRO A 288 -8.85 -29.11 7.41
CA PRO A 288 -7.83 -29.93 8.07
C PRO A 288 -7.10 -30.81 7.05
N ALA A 289 -5.88 -31.23 7.38
CA ALA A 289 -5.07 -32.14 6.58
C ALA A 289 -5.82 -33.45 6.24
N SER A 290 -6.67 -33.91 7.15
CA SER A 290 -7.48 -35.13 7.05
C SER A 290 -8.60 -35.04 6.02
N ARG A 291 -9.01 -33.83 5.61
CA ARG A 291 -10.14 -33.60 4.68
C ARG A 291 -11.42 -34.32 5.14
N ASP A 292 -11.75 -34.18 6.42
CA ASP A 292 -12.91 -34.83 7.05
C ASP A 292 -13.78 -33.86 7.87
N ALA A 293 -13.56 -32.55 7.72
CA ALA A 293 -14.13 -31.54 8.60
C ALA A 293 -15.65 -31.56 8.66
N GLY A 294 -16.27 -31.73 7.49
CA GLY A 294 -17.70 -31.88 7.39
C GLY A 294 -18.55 -30.68 7.75
N TRP A 295 -18.02 -29.49 7.48
CA TRP A 295 -18.70 -28.24 7.74
C TRP A 295 -19.93 -28.09 6.85
N ASN A 296 -20.97 -27.49 7.42
CA ASN A 296 -22.14 -27.00 6.70
C ASN A 296 -22.05 -25.48 6.60
N PHE A 297 -21.72 -25.00 5.40
CA PHE A 297 -21.70 -23.59 5.02
C PHE A 297 -22.95 -23.18 4.22
N ALA A 298 -24.02 -23.98 4.21
CA ALA A 298 -25.27 -23.56 3.59
C ALA A 298 -25.81 -22.29 4.27
N GLY A 299 -26.17 -21.29 3.47
CA GLY A 299 -26.64 -19.98 3.94
C GLY A 299 -25.53 -18.99 4.31
N ARG A 300 -24.27 -19.44 4.39
CA ARG A 300 -23.09 -18.56 4.48
C ARG A 300 -22.89 -17.83 3.16
N GLN A 301 -22.29 -16.65 3.22
CA GLN A 301 -22.15 -15.74 2.10
C GLN A 301 -20.70 -15.40 1.77
N VAL A 302 -19.80 -15.42 2.75
CA VAL A 302 -18.47 -14.84 2.56
C VAL A 302 -17.38 -15.65 3.28
N ILE A 303 -16.21 -15.77 2.65
CA ILE A 303 -14.98 -16.22 3.31
C ILE A 303 -14.18 -14.97 3.68
N HIS A 304 -13.80 -14.84 4.94
CA HIS A 304 -12.90 -13.77 5.40
C HIS A 304 -11.60 -14.35 5.93
N PHE A 305 -10.50 -13.65 5.68
CA PHE A 305 -9.22 -13.88 6.35
C PHE A 305 -8.31 -12.68 6.19
N TRP A 306 -7.23 -12.65 6.96
CA TRP A 306 -6.11 -11.76 6.76
C TRP A 306 -4.94 -12.54 6.18
N ILE A 307 -4.24 -11.93 5.23
CA ILE A 307 -3.03 -12.50 4.63
C ILE A 307 -1.89 -11.49 4.70
N LYS A 308 -0.70 -11.98 5.07
CA LYS A 308 0.56 -11.25 4.95
C LYS A 308 1.55 -12.14 4.22
N ALA A 309 2.44 -11.57 3.42
CA ALA A 309 3.49 -12.35 2.78
C ALA A 309 4.84 -11.62 2.72
N GLU A 310 5.91 -12.40 2.73
CA GLU A 310 7.30 -11.98 2.53
C GLU A 310 7.87 -12.85 1.41
N ASN A 311 8.16 -12.23 0.26
CA ASN A 311 8.62 -12.93 -0.94
C ASN A 311 9.88 -12.25 -1.49
N PRO A 312 11.06 -12.92 -1.44
CA PRO A 312 12.31 -12.34 -1.94
C PRO A 312 12.44 -12.45 -3.46
N ASN A 313 11.58 -13.23 -4.14
CA ASN A 313 11.71 -13.48 -5.56
C ASN A 313 11.33 -12.24 -6.39
N VAL A 314 12.11 -11.99 -7.44
CA VAL A 314 11.81 -10.99 -8.49
C VAL A 314 11.41 -11.78 -9.73
N SER A 315 10.20 -11.67 -10.30
CA SER A 315 9.25 -10.55 -10.32
C SER A 315 8.06 -10.68 -9.35
N GLY A 316 8.26 -11.27 -8.17
CA GLY A 316 7.21 -11.43 -7.16
C GLY A 316 6.29 -12.61 -7.44
N TRP A 317 4.99 -12.42 -7.28
CA TRP A 317 3.99 -13.48 -7.39
C TRP A 317 3.67 -13.82 -8.85
N GLN A 318 3.39 -15.09 -9.10
CA GLN A 318 3.04 -15.63 -10.42
C GLN A 318 1.57 -16.04 -10.44
N ASN A 319 0.99 -16.10 -11.65
CA ASN A 319 -0.36 -16.57 -11.92
C ASN A 319 -1.44 -15.91 -11.02
N ALA A 320 -2.67 -16.42 -11.06
CA ALA A 320 -3.76 -15.89 -10.24
C ALA A 320 -3.54 -16.24 -8.76
N GLY A 321 -3.76 -15.30 -7.84
CA GLY A 321 -3.51 -15.59 -6.42
C GLY A 321 -3.96 -14.50 -5.43
N PRO A 322 -4.18 -14.85 -4.15
CA PRO A 322 -4.30 -16.21 -3.65
C PRO A 322 -5.54 -16.91 -4.22
N ILE A 323 -5.47 -18.24 -4.33
CA ILE A 323 -6.62 -19.08 -4.72
C ILE A 323 -7.12 -19.79 -3.47
N VAL A 324 -8.42 -19.66 -3.20
CA VAL A 324 -9.07 -20.39 -2.11
C VAL A 324 -9.94 -21.49 -2.70
N ARG A 325 -9.91 -22.69 -2.11
CA ARG A 325 -10.80 -23.79 -2.52
C ARG A 325 -11.54 -24.37 -1.33
N LEU A 326 -12.83 -24.61 -1.50
CA LEU A 326 -13.66 -25.43 -0.62
C LEU A 326 -13.77 -26.83 -1.22
N HIS A 327 -13.28 -27.83 -0.51
CA HIS A 327 -13.24 -29.22 -0.94
C HIS A 327 -14.42 -29.96 -0.37
N GLY A 328 -15.22 -30.61 -1.22
CA GLY A 328 -16.25 -31.55 -0.82
C GLY A 328 -15.84 -33.00 -1.14
N PRO A 329 -16.72 -33.98 -0.88
CA PRO A 329 -16.39 -35.40 -1.03
C PRO A 329 -16.18 -35.81 -2.49
N HIS A 330 -16.79 -35.11 -3.45
CA HIS A 330 -16.81 -35.48 -4.87
C HIS A 330 -16.53 -34.28 -5.81
N GLY A 331 -15.97 -33.20 -5.29
CA GLY A 331 -15.73 -31.98 -6.05
C GLY A 331 -15.15 -30.86 -5.21
N GLN A 332 -14.90 -29.72 -5.83
CA GLN A 332 -14.41 -28.52 -5.16
C GLN A 332 -15.01 -27.25 -5.77
N ILE A 333 -15.07 -26.20 -4.96
CA ILE A 333 -15.41 -24.85 -5.37
C ILE A 333 -14.14 -24.01 -5.24
N GLU A 334 -13.61 -23.53 -6.36
CA GLU A 334 -12.46 -22.66 -6.43
C GLU A 334 -12.90 -21.20 -6.52
N PHE A 335 -12.19 -20.34 -5.78
CA PHE A 335 -12.29 -18.90 -5.81
C PHE A 335 -10.92 -18.33 -6.17
N LYS A 336 -10.82 -17.69 -7.33
CA LYS A 336 -9.60 -17.01 -7.78
C LYS A 336 -9.89 -15.58 -8.24
N PRO A 337 -8.94 -14.65 -8.16
CA PRO A 337 -9.16 -13.30 -8.69
C PRO A 337 -9.47 -13.32 -10.20
N VAL A 338 -10.36 -12.45 -10.65
CA VAL A 338 -10.74 -12.34 -12.07
C VAL A 338 -9.55 -11.92 -12.94
N LYS A 339 -9.60 -12.23 -14.25
CA LYS A 339 -8.58 -11.87 -15.25
C LYS A 339 -7.16 -12.34 -14.89
N ASP A 340 -7.07 -13.45 -14.16
CA ASP A 340 -5.84 -14.01 -13.63
C ASP A 340 -5.02 -13.00 -12.81
N GLY A 341 -5.72 -12.14 -12.07
CA GLY A 341 -5.12 -11.16 -11.17
C GLY A 341 -4.44 -11.80 -9.97
N ASN A 342 -3.47 -11.09 -9.39
CA ASN A 342 -2.79 -11.52 -8.18
C ASN A 342 -2.82 -10.40 -7.13
N LEU A 343 -3.60 -10.60 -6.07
CA LEU A 343 -3.80 -9.62 -4.99
C LEU A 343 -2.50 -9.29 -4.25
N LEU A 344 -1.51 -10.19 -4.27
CA LEU A 344 -0.23 -9.95 -3.61
C LEU A 344 0.76 -9.15 -4.48
N ASN A 345 0.52 -9.03 -5.79
CA ASN A 345 1.25 -8.12 -6.68
C ASN A 345 0.64 -6.72 -6.75
N ASP A 346 -0.68 -6.64 -6.59
CA ASP A 346 -1.46 -5.42 -6.72
C ASP A 346 -2.41 -5.25 -5.52
N PRO A 347 -1.87 -5.15 -4.29
CA PRO A 347 -2.71 -5.02 -3.13
C PRO A 347 -3.46 -3.67 -3.19
N PRO A 348 -4.68 -3.60 -2.63
CA PRO A 348 -5.44 -2.35 -2.58
C PRO A 348 -4.66 -1.18 -1.93
N PHE A 349 -3.71 -1.52 -1.04
CA PHE A 349 -2.81 -0.61 -0.33
C PHE A 349 -1.36 -1.02 -0.57
N SER A 350 -0.82 -0.63 -1.72
CA SER A 350 0.57 -0.90 -2.16
C SER A 350 1.67 -0.52 -1.16
N GLU A 351 1.42 0.53 -0.40
CA GLU A 351 2.25 1.14 0.62
C GLU A 351 2.22 0.36 1.94
N ALA A 352 1.27 -0.57 2.06
CA ALA A 352 1.09 -1.50 3.17
C ALA A 352 1.32 -2.96 2.77
N ARG A 353 1.95 -3.23 1.62
CA ARG A 353 2.20 -4.59 1.09
C ARG A 353 2.96 -5.53 2.04
N TRP A 354 3.62 -4.99 3.06
CA TRP A 354 4.37 -5.72 4.08
C TRP A 354 3.54 -6.02 5.35
N LEU A 355 2.35 -5.44 5.44
CA LEU A 355 1.41 -5.62 6.55
C LEU A 355 0.35 -6.66 6.18
N TRP A 356 -0.57 -6.88 7.12
CA TRP A 356 -1.71 -7.74 6.92
C TRP A 356 -2.75 -7.07 6.03
N MET A 357 -3.19 -7.80 5.00
CA MET A 357 -4.24 -7.41 4.08
C MET A 357 -5.51 -8.21 4.38
N PRO A 358 -6.67 -7.56 4.58
CA PRO A 358 -7.94 -8.27 4.69
C PRO A 358 -8.33 -8.81 3.32
N VAL A 359 -8.88 -10.02 3.29
CA VAL A 359 -9.43 -10.64 2.10
C VAL A 359 -10.88 -11.03 2.37
N GLU A 360 -11.76 -10.61 1.48
CA GLU A 360 -13.18 -10.90 1.48
C GLU A 360 -13.54 -11.60 0.16
N ILE A 361 -14.04 -12.83 0.24
CA ILE A 361 -14.41 -13.63 -0.93
C ILE A 361 -15.91 -13.96 -0.86
N PRO A 362 -16.76 -13.31 -1.66
CA PRO A 362 -18.15 -13.70 -1.78
C PRO A 362 -18.27 -15.14 -2.32
N LEU A 363 -18.98 -16.01 -1.60
CA LEU A 363 -19.21 -17.40 -1.99
C LEU A 363 -20.02 -17.53 -3.30
N ALA A 364 -20.70 -16.46 -3.71
CA ALA A 364 -21.36 -16.37 -5.01
C ALA A 364 -20.39 -15.99 -6.16
N GLY A 365 -19.19 -15.51 -5.85
CA GLY A 365 -18.33 -14.75 -6.76
C GLY A 365 -18.84 -13.31 -6.94
N ASP A 366 -18.00 -12.46 -7.53
CA ASP A 366 -18.35 -11.07 -7.83
C ASP A 366 -17.46 -10.51 -8.98
N ALA A 367 -17.35 -9.18 -9.09
CA ALA A 367 -16.50 -8.53 -10.07
C ALA A 367 -14.98 -8.75 -9.82
N HIS A 368 -14.59 -9.20 -8.64
CA HIS A 368 -13.20 -9.41 -8.22
C HIS A 368 -12.85 -10.89 -8.10
N TRP A 369 -13.82 -11.74 -7.76
CA TRP A 369 -13.65 -13.17 -7.51
C TRP A 369 -14.45 -14.02 -8.50
N GLN A 370 -13.71 -14.82 -9.26
CA GLN A 370 -14.28 -15.87 -10.09
C GLN A 370 -14.53 -17.12 -9.24
N ARG A 371 -15.77 -17.61 -9.27
CA ARG A 371 -16.16 -18.90 -8.69
C ARG A 371 -16.21 -19.99 -9.76
N ILE A 372 -15.52 -21.10 -9.53
CA ILE A 372 -15.46 -22.24 -10.44
C ILE A 372 -15.77 -23.52 -9.68
N THR A 373 -16.76 -24.28 -10.11
CA THR A 373 -17.12 -25.57 -9.51
C THR A 373 -16.67 -26.71 -10.40
N THR A 374 -15.93 -27.67 -9.83
CA THR A 374 -15.51 -28.90 -10.51
C THR A 374 -16.03 -30.11 -9.75
N GLY A 375 -16.63 -31.07 -10.45
CA GLY A 375 -17.26 -32.24 -9.82
C GLY A 375 -18.60 -31.91 -9.15
N THR A 376 -18.99 -32.71 -8.16
CA THR A 376 -20.24 -32.54 -7.40
C THR A 376 -19.92 -32.10 -5.97
N VAL A 377 -20.27 -30.87 -5.62
CA VAL A 377 -20.03 -30.29 -4.30
C VAL A 377 -21.10 -29.25 -3.98
N GLY A 378 -21.61 -29.30 -2.75
CA GLY A 378 -22.54 -28.32 -2.18
C GLY A 378 -21.93 -27.68 -0.93
N LEU A 379 -22.41 -26.49 -0.57
CA LEU A 379 -21.97 -25.82 0.66
C LEU A 379 -22.48 -26.51 1.93
N ASP A 380 -23.45 -27.41 1.82
CA ASP A 380 -23.98 -28.22 2.92
C ASP A 380 -22.99 -29.27 3.44
N ARG A 381 -21.95 -29.61 2.65
CA ARG A 381 -20.87 -30.49 3.07
C ARG A 381 -19.52 -30.10 2.48
N ILE A 382 -18.68 -29.45 3.29
CA ILE A 382 -17.29 -29.11 2.98
C ILE A 382 -16.34 -29.84 3.95
N ASP A 383 -15.38 -30.57 3.38
CA ASP A 383 -14.45 -31.44 4.07
C ASP A 383 -13.09 -30.78 4.36
N ALA A 384 -12.70 -29.78 3.55
CA ALA A 384 -11.53 -28.95 3.79
C ALA A 384 -11.62 -27.59 3.09
N ILE A 385 -10.81 -26.64 3.55
CA ILE A 385 -10.50 -25.39 2.86
C ILE A 385 -9.00 -25.37 2.52
N SER A 386 -8.62 -24.82 1.38
CA SER A 386 -7.20 -24.65 1.03
C SER A 386 -6.90 -23.26 0.50
N LEU A 387 -5.67 -22.81 0.73
CA LEU A 387 -5.12 -21.56 0.19
C LEU A 387 -3.89 -21.90 -0.66
N SER A 388 -3.88 -21.46 -1.92
CA SER A 388 -2.75 -21.63 -2.84
C SER A 388 -2.16 -20.27 -3.20
N VAL A 389 -0.83 -20.21 -3.25
CA VAL A 389 -0.07 -19.07 -3.74
C VAL A 389 1.06 -19.56 -4.66
N ASP A 390 1.44 -18.74 -5.61
CA ASP A 390 2.47 -19.06 -6.60
C ASP A 390 3.40 -17.86 -6.78
N SER A 391 4.70 -18.13 -6.78
CA SER A 391 5.77 -17.14 -6.90
C SER A 391 6.68 -17.51 -8.05
N TRP A 392 7.18 -16.49 -8.75
CA TRP A 392 8.35 -16.64 -9.60
C TRP A 392 9.57 -17.08 -8.77
N GLY A 393 10.55 -17.68 -9.43
CA GLY A 393 11.82 -18.09 -8.80
C GLY A 393 11.73 -19.38 -7.98
N GLU A 394 12.82 -19.68 -7.28
CA GLU A 394 12.98 -20.91 -6.48
C GLU A 394 13.30 -20.58 -5.01
N GLU A 395 13.45 -19.30 -4.66
CA GLU A 395 13.72 -18.89 -3.28
C GLU A 395 12.48 -19.10 -2.42
N PRO A 396 12.64 -19.60 -1.17
CA PRO A 396 11.54 -19.69 -0.23
C PRO A 396 10.87 -18.33 0.01
N PHE A 397 9.55 -18.32 -0.01
CA PHE A 397 8.74 -17.21 0.50
C PHE A 397 7.99 -17.64 1.76
N THR A 398 7.46 -16.69 2.51
CA THR A 398 6.65 -16.97 3.71
C THR A 398 5.32 -16.25 3.61
N VAL A 399 4.25 -16.95 4.00
CA VAL A 399 2.90 -16.39 4.10
C VAL A 399 2.39 -16.62 5.50
N TRP A 400 1.67 -15.63 6.02
CA TRP A 400 0.86 -15.73 7.22
C TRP A 400 -0.61 -15.61 6.86
N LEU A 401 -1.44 -16.43 7.50
CA LEU A 401 -2.88 -16.48 7.36
C LEU A 401 -3.52 -16.41 8.74
N ASP A 402 -4.52 -15.56 8.91
CA ASP A 402 -5.16 -15.34 10.20
C ASP A 402 -6.65 -15.02 10.07
N GLY A 403 -7.43 -15.23 11.12
CA GLY A 403 -8.86 -14.87 11.14
C GLY A 403 -9.71 -15.61 10.09
N LEU A 404 -9.32 -16.83 9.67
CA LEU A 404 -10.00 -17.54 8.60
C LEU A 404 -11.41 -17.97 9.02
N THR A 405 -12.44 -17.49 8.33
CA THR A 405 -13.85 -17.76 8.62
C THR A 405 -14.69 -17.94 7.36
N VAL A 406 -15.87 -18.55 7.54
CA VAL A 406 -16.92 -18.61 6.53
C VAL A 406 -18.24 -18.23 7.20
N GLU A 407 -18.78 -17.05 6.87
CA GLU A 407 -19.87 -16.41 7.62
C GLU A 407 -21.18 -16.29 6.84
#